data_AF-A0A4Z1IC91-F1
#
_entry.id   AF-A0A4Z1IC91-F1
#
_cell.length_a   1.000
_cell.length_b   1.000
_cell.length_c   1.000
_cell.angle_alpha   90.00
_cell.angle_beta   90.00
_cell.angle_gamma   90.00
#
_symmetry.space_group_name_H-M   'P 1'
#
loop_
_entity.id
_entity.type
_entity.pdbx_description
1 polymer ?
#
loop_
_entity_poly.entity_id
_entity_poly.type
_entity_poly.pdbx_seq_one_letter_code
_entity_poly.pdbx_strand_id
1 'polypeptide(L)'
;MRWTNYLQATSAIAATVAQASTLTPPVIPLIVRNPYLSAWLGHARENPWEHWPIFWTGQEIGFSVLASVPDADTIYPLLGRPHDSLSKSGDSFNVSYPTFLGATFDASTTNLTYNIPSSSKSQEPLEVVLSFLSPITPTSTFRQSIPAAYLTVHVTGDFDLDVYLDINGLWVSGNRANAIDWSFSQSEPEKDNSDPPLKIWKAKRVVEQLFTEWGDRSEWGQLHFIGPAEANHQAGTSGILRTNFSRSGKLQNTVDTNFRGIMDEEPVFAYAYSFKLNSTSNSTSAESGKTYASALFTIAHIQNPVIQFASARGLTAMRPLWASYYPEADDLLEYHYKDFQTAFNLASNYSDQHAIDALQSGSKDYKDILALSARQVLGAASFAGTPDDHVIFFKEISSDGNMNTIDVIYPAFPFFLYTNPRWLE
;
A
#
# COMPACT_ATOMS: atom_id res chain seq x y z
N MET A 1 -36.11 5.85 -34.39
CA MET A 1 -36.09 4.72 -33.43
C MET A 1 -34.97 3.77 -33.81
N ARG A 2 -33.78 3.97 -33.26
CA ARG A 2 -32.64 3.07 -33.38
C ARG A 2 -32.20 2.75 -31.96
N TRP A 3 -32.37 1.49 -31.58
CA TRP A 3 -31.93 0.93 -30.32
C TRP A 3 -30.44 0.63 -30.45
N THR A 4 -29.60 1.37 -29.73
CA THR A 4 -28.19 1.05 -29.53
C THR A 4 -28.08 0.19 -28.28
N ASN A 5 -27.74 -1.08 -28.51
CA ASN A 5 -27.41 -2.05 -27.46
C ASN A 5 -26.14 -1.61 -26.73
N TYR A 6 -26.24 -1.39 -25.44
CA TYR A 6 -25.10 -1.32 -24.53
C TYR A 6 -24.63 -2.75 -24.25
N LEU A 7 -23.50 -3.15 -24.83
CA LEU A 7 -22.74 -4.31 -24.38
C LEU A 7 -22.04 -3.93 -23.08
N GLN A 8 -22.59 -4.39 -21.96
CA GLN A 8 -21.90 -4.39 -20.67
C GLN A 8 -20.71 -5.34 -20.77
N ALA A 9 -19.50 -4.79 -20.66
CA ALA A 9 -18.29 -5.56 -20.47
C ALA A 9 -18.33 -6.17 -19.06
N THR A 10 -18.67 -7.45 -18.99
CA THR A 10 -18.42 -8.27 -17.80
C THR A 10 -16.91 -8.40 -17.63
N SER A 11 -16.33 -7.62 -16.71
CA SER A 11 -14.96 -7.80 -16.26
C SER A 11 -14.85 -9.11 -15.48
N ALA A 12 -14.70 -10.21 -16.20
CA ALA A 12 -14.09 -11.39 -15.64
C ALA A 12 -12.61 -11.05 -15.44
N ILE A 13 -12.27 -10.55 -14.25
CA ILE A 13 -10.92 -10.76 -13.72
C ILE A 13 -10.90 -12.25 -13.41
N ALA A 14 -10.73 -13.07 -14.45
CA ALA A 14 -10.01 -14.31 -14.29
C ALA A 14 -8.75 -13.90 -13.55
N ALA A 15 -8.43 -14.56 -12.44
CA ALA A 15 -7.07 -14.59 -11.96
C ALA A 15 -6.23 -15.02 -13.16
N THR A 16 -5.71 -14.04 -13.91
CA THR A 16 -4.58 -14.26 -14.76
C THR A 16 -3.55 -14.71 -13.75
N VAL A 17 -3.32 -16.02 -13.73
CA VAL A 17 -2.11 -16.61 -13.20
C VAL A 17 -1.00 -16.10 -14.13
N ALA A 18 -0.72 -14.80 -14.06
CA ALA A 18 0.62 -14.28 -14.29
C ALA A 18 1.51 -15.24 -13.50
N GLN A 19 2.52 -15.82 -14.14
CA GLN A 19 3.34 -16.86 -13.53
C GLN A 19 4.06 -16.28 -12.32
N ALA A 20 3.37 -16.31 -11.17
CA ALA A 20 3.84 -15.83 -9.90
C ALA A 20 5.22 -16.43 -9.62
N SER A 21 6.10 -15.61 -9.05
CA SER A 21 7.41 -16.09 -8.64
C SER A 21 7.26 -17.30 -7.70
N THR A 22 8.14 -18.28 -7.86
CA THR A 22 8.27 -19.42 -6.94
C THR A 22 9.42 -19.25 -5.95
N LEU A 23 10.14 -18.12 -6.02
CA LEU A 23 11.17 -17.75 -5.07
C LEU A 23 10.54 -17.49 -3.71
N THR A 24 11.21 -17.92 -2.65
CA THR A 24 10.86 -17.62 -1.25
C THR A 24 11.90 -16.65 -0.68
N PRO A 25 11.91 -15.38 -1.13
CA PRO A 25 12.88 -14.41 -0.63
C PRO A 25 12.64 -14.17 0.86
N PRO A 26 13.68 -13.80 1.63
CA PRO A 26 13.53 -13.49 3.05
C PRO A 26 12.75 -12.19 3.26
N VAL A 27 12.79 -11.27 2.30
CA VAL A 27 12.13 -9.95 2.35
C VAL A 27 11.38 -9.71 1.05
N ILE A 28 10.13 -9.25 1.12
CA ILE A 28 9.29 -8.91 -0.05
C ILE A 28 8.77 -7.47 0.08
N PRO A 29 8.79 -6.66 -0.98
CA PRO A 29 8.22 -5.32 -0.92
C PRO A 29 6.70 -5.38 -0.78
N LEU A 30 6.14 -4.58 0.12
CA LEU A 30 4.69 -4.35 0.22
C LEU A 30 4.35 -3.04 -0.50
N ILE A 31 4.80 -1.92 0.05
CA ILE A 31 4.56 -0.57 -0.48
C ILE A 31 5.91 0.11 -0.69
N VAL A 32 6.37 0.17 -1.95
CA VAL A 32 7.70 0.70 -2.29
C VAL A 32 7.61 1.56 -3.53
N ARG A 33 7.75 2.87 -3.36
CA ARG A 33 7.63 3.86 -4.45
C ARG A 33 8.83 4.78 -4.57
N ASN A 34 9.48 5.09 -3.46
CA ASN A 34 10.68 5.90 -3.37
C ASN A 34 11.39 5.59 -2.02
N PRO A 35 12.52 6.24 -1.68
CA PRO A 35 13.26 5.89 -0.48
C PRO A 35 12.50 6.09 0.83
N TYR A 36 11.45 6.91 0.85
CA TYR A 36 10.73 7.30 2.07
C TYR A 36 9.33 6.67 2.18
N LEU A 37 8.67 6.36 1.06
CA LEU A 37 7.52 5.46 1.01
C LEU A 37 7.99 4.04 0.73
N SER A 38 8.42 3.37 1.80
CA SER A 38 9.11 2.08 1.72
C SER A 38 8.73 1.17 2.90
N ALA A 39 7.90 0.18 2.63
CA ALA A 39 7.41 -0.81 3.56
C ALA A 39 7.59 -2.22 2.98
N TRP A 40 8.20 -3.10 3.76
CA TRP A 40 8.58 -4.44 3.35
C TRP A 40 8.09 -5.47 4.36
N LEU A 41 7.76 -6.66 3.88
CA LEU A 41 7.58 -7.83 4.72
C LEU A 41 8.97 -8.40 5.01
N GLY A 42 9.54 -8.06 6.17
CA GLY A 42 10.91 -8.41 6.54
C GLY A 42 11.15 -9.90 6.85
N HIS A 43 10.08 -10.64 7.14
CA HIS A 43 10.09 -12.06 7.49
C HIS A 43 9.19 -12.85 6.53
N ALA A 44 9.41 -12.71 5.22
CA ALA A 44 8.48 -13.20 4.20
C ALA A 44 8.38 -14.74 4.09
N ARG A 45 9.16 -15.49 4.87
CA ARG A 45 9.09 -16.96 4.99
C ARG A 45 8.26 -17.43 6.19
N GLU A 46 7.87 -16.50 7.05
CA GLU A 46 7.06 -16.73 8.25
C GLU A 46 5.63 -16.22 8.02
N ASN A 47 4.75 -16.35 9.02
CA ASN A 47 3.40 -15.83 8.88
C ASN A 47 3.42 -14.28 8.93
N PRO A 48 2.68 -13.57 8.05
CA PRO A 48 2.76 -12.11 8.00
C PRO A 48 2.25 -11.38 9.25
N TRP A 49 1.58 -12.09 10.16
CA TRP A 49 1.16 -11.54 11.44
C TRP A 49 2.14 -11.76 12.61
N GLU A 50 3.27 -12.44 12.40
CA GLU A 50 4.24 -12.71 13.47
C GLU A 50 5.22 -11.54 13.70
N HIS A 51 5.36 -10.65 12.70
CA HIS A 51 6.28 -9.52 12.71
C HIS A 51 5.61 -8.27 12.14
N TRP A 52 6.03 -7.09 12.59
CA TRP A 52 5.64 -5.85 11.93
C TRP A 52 6.32 -5.72 10.56
N PRO A 53 5.67 -5.09 9.57
CA PRO A 53 6.38 -4.63 8.39
C PRO A 53 7.56 -3.73 8.77
N ILE A 54 8.58 -3.71 7.93
CA ILE A 54 9.81 -2.94 8.17
C ILE A 54 9.98 -1.84 7.12
N PHE A 55 10.61 -0.74 7.52
CA PHE A 55 11.31 0.15 6.60
C PHE A 55 12.55 -0.55 6.04
N TRP A 56 13.12 -0.07 4.93
CA TRP A 56 14.26 -0.75 4.29
C TRP A 56 15.52 -0.83 5.18
N THR A 57 15.65 0.02 6.21
CA THR A 57 16.72 -0.08 7.23
C THR A 57 16.49 -1.20 8.26
N GLY A 58 15.40 -1.96 8.16
CA GLY A 58 15.06 -3.05 9.07
C GLY A 58 14.26 -2.64 10.30
N GLN A 59 13.99 -1.35 10.49
CA GLN A 59 13.17 -0.86 11.60
C GLN A 59 11.69 -1.12 11.35
N GLU A 60 10.99 -1.66 12.34
CA GLU A 60 9.54 -1.90 12.26
C GLU A 60 8.76 -0.59 12.10
N ILE A 61 7.69 -0.66 11.29
CA ILE A 61 6.71 0.40 11.10
C ILE A 61 5.32 -0.13 11.45
N GLY A 62 4.45 0.72 12.01
CA GLY A 62 3.09 0.32 12.34
C GLY A 62 2.25 0.25 11.07
N PHE A 63 1.94 -0.96 10.66
CA PHE A 63 0.99 -1.27 9.59
C PHE A 63 0.35 -2.62 9.88
N SER A 64 -0.94 -2.60 10.22
CA SER A 64 -1.66 -3.82 10.58
C SER A 64 -2.92 -4.05 9.77
N VAL A 65 -3.29 -5.34 9.67
CA VAL A 65 -4.59 -5.77 9.18
C VAL A 65 -5.16 -6.84 10.11
N LEU A 66 -6.40 -6.63 10.56
CA LEU A 66 -7.23 -7.60 11.27
C LEU A 66 -8.44 -7.95 10.40
N ALA A 67 -8.86 -9.21 10.46
CA ALA A 67 -10.17 -9.63 9.99
C ALA A 67 -11.02 -10.09 11.18
N SER A 68 -12.33 -9.90 11.09
CA SER A 68 -13.32 -10.37 12.06
C SER A 68 -14.42 -11.12 11.32
N VAL A 69 -14.80 -12.28 11.84
CA VAL A 69 -15.97 -13.04 11.37
C VAL A 69 -17.10 -12.74 12.36
N PRO A 70 -18.07 -11.87 12.00
CA PRO A 70 -19.04 -11.33 12.97
C PRO A 70 -19.87 -12.41 13.66
N ASP A 71 -20.30 -13.43 12.91
CA ASP A 71 -21.14 -14.51 13.45
C ASP A 71 -20.39 -15.44 14.42
N ALA A 72 -19.06 -15.37 14.45
CA ALA A 72 -18.19 -16.22 15.26
C ALA A 72 -17.54 -15.47 16.42
N ASP A 73 -17.72 -14.15 16.52
CA ASP A 73 -16.97 -13.25 17.42
C ASP A 73 -15.46 -13.56 17.43
N THR A 74 -14.90 -13.93 16.27
CA THR A 74 -13.50 -14.37 16.16
C THR A 74 -12.72 -13.45 15.24
N ILE A 75 -11.58 -12.98 15.75
CA ILE A 75 -10.65 -12.12 15.01
C ILE A 75 -9.42 -12.90 14.56
N TYR A 76 -8.89 -12.50 13.40
CA TYR A 76 -7.78 -13.11 12.71
C TYR A 76 -6.77 -12.03 12.32
N PRO A 77 -5.54 -12.03 12.85
CA PRO A 77 -4.52 -11.12 12.38
C PRO A 77 -4.01 -11.58 11.01
N LEU A 78 -3.94 -10.64 10.06
CA LEU A 78 -3.51 -10.93 8.69
C LEU A 78 -2.13 -10.33 8.39
N LEU A 79 -1.83 -9.13 8.89
CA LEU A 79 -0.55 -8.44 8.71
C LEU A 79 -0.16 -7.69 9.98
N GLY A 80 1.13 -7.70 10.31
CA GLY A 80 1.67 -7.02 11.49
C GLY A 80 1.27 -7.72 12.78
N ARG A 81 1.47 -7.06 13.92
CA ARG A 81 1.16 -7.67 15.23
C ARG A 81 0.03 -6.96 15.99
N PRO A 82 -1.11 -6.63 15.37
CA PRO A 82 -2.18 -5.90 16.06
C PRO A 82 -2.77 -6.69 17.24
N HIS A 83 -2.76 -8.03 17.14
CA HIS A 83 -3.30 -8.92 18.16
C HIS A 83 -2.52 -8.88 19.49
N ASP A 84 -1.26 -8.41 19.50
CA ASP A 84 -0.48 -8.25 20.74
C ASP A 84 -1.07 -7.21 21.69
N SER A 85 -1.83 -6.26 21.15
CA SER A 85 -2.51 -5.24 21.95
C SER A 85 -3.87 -5.68 22.49
N LEU A 86 -4.35 -6.85 22.08
CA LEU A 86 -5.64 -7.39 22.51
C LEU A 86 -5.50 -8.20 23.80
N SER A 87 -6.53 -8.16 24.66
CA SER A 87 -6.53 -9.02 25.84
C SER A 87 -6.60 -10.49 25.43
N LYS A 88 -5.81 -11.33 26.11
CA LYS A 88 -5.81 -12.79 25.88
C LYS A 88 -6.97 -13.50 26.58
N SER A 89 -7.68 -12.82 27.49
CA SER A 89 -8.78 -13.41 28.27
C SER A 89 -9.78 -12.36 28.75
N GLY A 90 -11.05 -12.74 28.82
CA GLY A 90 -12.11 -11.92 29.45
C GLY A 90 -12.77 -10.90 28.52
N ASP A 91 -12.42 -10.89 27.24
CA ASP A 91 -13.11 -10.10 26.21
C ASP A 91 -14.24 -10.90 25.55
N SER A 92 -15.16 -10.19 24.87
CA SER A 92 -16.30 -10.78 24.17
C SER A 92 -15.96 -11.40 22.82
N PHE A 93 -14.67 -11.49 22.47
CA PHE A 93 -14.19 -12.04 21.20
C PHE A 93 -13.09 -13.06 21.44
N ASN A 94 -12.87 -13.94 20.46
CA ASN A 94 -11.77 -14.89 20.42
C ASN A 94 -10.69 -14.45 19.42
N VAL A 95 -9.43 -14.70 19.75
CA VAL A 95 -8.30 -14.53 18.83
C VAL A 95 -7.94 -15.88 18.25
N SER A 96 -8.03 -16.02 16.92
CA SER A 96 -7.62 -17.21 16.18
C SER A 96 -6.67 -16.80 15.04
N TYR A 97 -6.10 -17.78 14.35
CA TYR A 97 -5.13 -17.55 13.29
C TYR A 97 -5.64 -18.14 11.98
N PRO A 98 -5.53 -17.41 10.85
CA PRO A 98 -5.93 -17.92 9.56
C PRO A 98 -4.90 -18.93 9.05
N THR A 99 -5.25 -19.70 8.02
CA THR A 99 -4.25 -20.48 7.28
C THR A 99 -3.63 -19.58 6.22
N PHE A 100 -2.35 -19.22 6.38
CA PHE A 100 -1.60 -18.50 5.36
C PHE A 100 -1.23 -19.44 4.21
N LEU A 101 -1.66 -19.11 2.99
CA LEU A 101 -1.41 -19.93 1.79
C LEU A 101 -0.10 -19.53 1.08
N GLY A 102 0.53 -18.43 1.51
CA GLY A 102 1.79 -17.94 0.97
C GLY A 102 1.68 -16.57 0.31
N ALA A 103 2.85 -16.03 -0.04
CA ALA A 103 2.98 -14.81 -0.82
C ALA A 103 3.21 -15.14 -2.30
N THR A 104 2.59 -14.36 -3.19
CA THR A 104 2.94 -14.33 -4.62
C THR A 104 3.33 -12.91 -5.00
N PHE A 105 4.25 -12.77 -5.95
CA PHE A 105 4.70 -11.44 -6.37
C PHE A 105 5.14 -11.42 -7.84
N ASP A 106 5.07 -10.22 -8.40
CA ASP A 106 5.64 -9.83 -9.68
C ASP A 106 6.47 -8.53 -9.52
N ALA A 107 6.83 -7.89 -10.64
CA ALA A 107 7.64 -6.69 -10.64
C ALA A 107 6.98 -5.51 -9.90
N SER A 108 5.65 -5.44 -9.85
CA SER A 108 4.87 -4.33 -9.25
C SER A 108 4.00 -4.76 -8.07
N THR A 109 3.58 -6.02 -8.01
CA THR A 109 2.54 -6.50 -7.09
C THR A 109 3.06 -7.52 -6.09
N THR A 110 2.53 -7.51 -4.88
CA THR A 110 2.66 -8.60 -3.90
C THR A 110 1.31 -8.94 -3.33
N ASN A 111 0.94 -10.21 -3.36
CA ASN A 111 -0.31 -10.73 -2.81
C ASN A 111 0.01 -11.64 -1.63
N LEU A 112 -0.70 -11.45 -0.52
CA LEU A 112 -0.69 -12.35 0.63
C LEU A 112 -2.06 -13.03 0.70
N THR A 113 -2.10 -14.36 0.61
CA THR A 113 -3.35 -15.13 0.52
C THR A 113 -3.61 -15.93 1.80
N TYR A 114 -4.84 -15.90 2.27
CA TYR A 114 -5.27 -16.52 3.52
C TYR A 114 -6.59 -17.26 3.35
N ASN A 115 -6.75 -18.37 4.08
CA ASN A 115 -8.05 -19.00 4.32
C ASN A 115 -8.51 -18.72 5.75
N ILE A 116 -9.71 -18.15 5.89
CA ILE A 116 -10.39 -17.91 7.16
C ILE A 116 -11.48 -18.99 7.31
N PRO A 117 -11.47 -19.79 8.40
CA PRO A 117 -12.43 -20.85 8.58
C PRO A 117 -13.84 -20.28 8.86
N SER A 118 -14.86 -20.96 8.34
CA SER A 118 -16.24 -20.67 8.71
C SER A 118 -16.57 -21.16 10.12
N SER A 119 -17.54 -20.49 10.77
CA SER A 119 -18.16 -20.97 12.01
C SER A 119 -19.01 -22.23 11.79
N SER A 120 -19.52 -22.46 10.57
CA SER A 120 -20.28 -23.65 10.21
C SER A 120 -19.40 -24.71 9.57
N LYS A 121 -19.51 -25.95 10.06
CA LYS A 121 -18.80 -27.11 9.48
C LYS A 121 -19.23 -27.45 8.04
N SER A 122 -20.35 -26.89 7.57
CA SER A 122 -20.87 -27.13 6.21
C SER A 122 -20.39 -26.10 5.18
N GLN A 123 -19.75 -25.01 5.62
CA GLN A 123 -19.26 -23.95 4.74
C GLN A 123 -17.76 -24.10 4.51
N GLU A 124 -17.34 -23.80 3.29
CA GLU A 124 -15.92 -23.76 2.97
C GLU A 124 -15.25 -22.54 3.61
N PRO A 125 -13.92 -22.56 3.80
CA PRO A 125 -13.19 -21.38 4.19
C PRO A 125 -13.39 -20.23 3.19
N LEU A 126 -13.44 -19.02 3.72
CA LEU A 126 -13.40 -17.79 2.96
C LEU A 126 -11.94 -17.48 2.62
N GLU A 127 -11.69 -17.07 1.38
CA GLU A 127 -10.38 -16.64 0.92
C GLU A 127 -10.25 -15.11 1.05
N VAL A 128 -9.16 -14.65 1.65
CA VAL A 128 -8.75 -13.24 1.68
C VAL A 128 -7.42 -13.08 0.96
N VAL A 129 -7.33 -12.09 0.08
CA VAL A 129 -6.06 -11.67 -0.53
C VAL A 129 -5.80 -10.21 -0.20
N LEU A 130 -4.67 -9.94 0.45
CA LEU A 130 -4.13 -8.60 0.59
C LEU A 130 -3.20 -8.34 -0.60
N SER A 131 -3.66 -7.53 -1.57
CA SER A 131 -2.91 -7.19 -2.78
C SER A 131 -2.28 -5.82 -2.67
N PHE A 132 -0.95 -5.78 -2.61
CA PHE A 132 -0.15 -4.57 -2.54
C PHE A 132 0.42 -4.25 -3.92
N LEU A 133 -0.07 -3.18 -4.54
CA LEU A 133 0.38 -2.72 -5.84
C LEU A 133 1.23 -1.46 -5.67
N SER A 134 2.50 -1.55 -6.01
CA SER A 134 3.41 -0.41 -6.19
C SER A 134 3.69 -0.26 -7.69
N PRO A 135 2.91 0.55 -8.44
CA PRO A 135 2.93 0.50 -9.89
C PRO A 135 4.31 0.85 -10.47
N ILE A 136 4.83 0.00 -11.35
CA ILE A 136 5.94 0.34 -12.24
C ILE A 136 5.33 0.70 -13.59
N THR A 137 5.45 1.97 -14.00
CA THR A 137 4.79 2.48 -15.21
C THR A 137 5.79 3.17 -16.14
N PRO A 138 6.62 2.40 -16.87
CA PRO A 138 7.70 2.98 -17.67
C PRO A 138 7.21 3.85 -18.82
N THR A 139 6.02 3.57 -19.32
CA THR A 139 5.34 4.33 -20.37
C THR A 139 4.71 5.64 -19.86
N SER A 140 4.74 5.91 -18.55
CA SER A 140 4.21 7.13 -17.94
C SER A 140 5.11 7.59 -16.78
N THR A 141 6.09 8.45 -17.08
CA THR A 141 6.97 9.05 -16.06
C THR A 141 6.17 9.81 -14.99
N PHE A 142 5.07 10.46 -15.38
CA PHE A 142 4.17 11.11 -14.42
C PHE A 142 3.65 10.11 -13.37
N ARG A 143 3.01 9.01 -13.78
CA ARG A 143 2.52 7.98 -12.85
C ARG A 143 3.65 7.36 -12.04
N GLN A 144 4.80 7.13 -12.67
CA GLN A 144 5.98 6.61 -11.98
C GLN A 144 6.46 7.55 -10.87
N SER A 145 6.30 8.87 -11.04
CA SER A 145 6.73 9.86 -10.06
C SER A 145 5.82 10.00 -8.85
N ILE A 146 4.60 9.45 -8.87
CA ILE A 146 3.63 9.58 -7.78
C ILE A 146 4.08 8.72 -6.58
N PRO A 147 4.38 9.30 -5.41
CA PRO A 147 4.82 8.54 -4.24
C PRO A 147 3.61 7.98 -3.48
N ALA A 148 2.85 7.12 -4.16
CA ALA A 148 1.65 6.46 -3.67
C ALA A 148 1.55 5.03 -4.21
N ALA A 149 0.99 4.15 -3.39
CA ALA A 149 0.74 2.74 -3.70
C ALA A 149 -0.68 2.34 -3.26
N TYR A 150 -1.15 1.21 -3.77
CA TYR A 150 -2.48 0.68 -3.45
C TYR A 150 -2.38 -0.55 -2.56
N LEU A 151 -3.39 -0.71 -1.71
CA LEU A 151 -3.74 -1.95 -1.04
C LEU A 151 -5.18 -2.29 -1.40
N THR A 152 -5.39 -3.42 -2.07
CA THR A 152 -6.72 -3.96 -2.31
C THR A 152 -6.92 -5.20 -1.43
N VAL A 153 -7.99 -5.20 -0.65
CA VAL A 153 -8.44 -6.37 0.10
C VAL A 153 -9.48 -7.07 -0.75
N HIS A 154 -9.17 -8.26 -1.25
CA HIS A 154 -10.10 -9.11 -1.98
C HIS A 154 -10.64 -10.20 -1.06
N VAL A 155 -11.94 -10.46 -1.16
CA VAL A 155 -12.64 -11.43 -0.33
C VAL A 155 -13.52 -12.30 -1.22
N THR A 156 -13.32 -13.61 -1.16
CA THR A 156 -14.12 -14.60 -1.89
C THR A 156 -14.68 -15.63 -0.91
N GLY A 157 -16.01 -15.68 -0.76
CA GLY A 157 -16.64 -16.57 0.21
C GLY A 157 -18.16 -16.46 0.22
N ASP A 158 -18.78 -17.06 1.23
CA ASP A 158 -20.23 -17.16 1.42
C ASP A 158 -20.70 -16.67 2.80
N PHE A 159 -19.81 -16.07 3.59
CA PHE A 159 -20.12 -15.45 4.88
C PHE A 159 -19.48 -14.06 5.01
N ASP A 160 -20.06 -13.23 5.86
CA ASP A 160 -19.62 -11.85 6.03
C ASP A 160 -18.25 -11.76 6.71
N LEU A 161 -17.48 -10.74 6.32
CA LEU A 161 -16.17 -10.45 6.88
C LEU A 161 -16.04 -8.96 7.15
N ASP A 162 -15.62 -8.57 8.35
CA ASP A 162 -15.20 -7.19 8.61
C ASP A 162 -13.66 -7.13 8.63
N VAL A 163 -13.07 -6.14 7.97
CA VAL A 163 -11.62 -5.95 7.93
C VAL A 163 -11.26 -4.60 8.53
N TYR A 164 -10.24 -4.58 9.37
CA TYR A 164 -9.65 -3.39 9.98
C TYR A 164 -8.22 -3.22 9.51
N LEU A 165 -7.86 -1.99 9.17
CA LEU A 165 -6.51 -1.62 8.77
C LEU A 165 -6.09 -0.40 9.59
N ASP A 166 -4.87 -0.40 10.11
CA ASP A 166 -4.29 0.79 10.72
C ASP A 166 -2.83 1.02 10.33
N ILE A 167 -2.44 2.29 10.38
CA ILE A 167 -1.05 2.75 10.29
C ILE A 167 -0.77 3.76 11.40
N ASN A 168 0.50 3.87 11.82
CA ASN A 168 0.90 4.78 12.91
C ASN A 168 1.85 5.90 12.43
N GLY A 169 2.35 6.70 13.38
CA GLY A 169 3.30 7.77 13.10
C GLY A 169 4.70 7.34 12.63
N LEU A 170 5.03 6.04 12.66
CA LEU A 170 6.30 5.51 12.13
C LEU A 170 6.33 5.48 10.60
N TRP A 171 5.42 6.15 9.91
CA TRP A 171 5.56 6.44 8.48
C TRP A 171 6.14 7.84 8.23
N VAL A 172 6.02 8.77 9.18
CA VAL A 172 6.41 10.19 8.98
C VAL A 172 7.72 10.60 9.66
N SER A 173 8.25 9.77 10.57
CA SER A 173 9.54 10.02 11.23
C SER A 173 10.17 8.77 11.81
N GLY A 174 11.51 8.68 11.71
CA GLY A 174 12.33 7.66 12.33
C GLY A 174 12.43 7.79 13.85
N ASN A 175 12.26 9.00 14.38
CA ASN A 175 12.35 9.27 15.80
C ASN A 175 10.99 9.07 16.48
N ARG A 176 10.89 7.97 17.22
CA ARG A 176 9.70 7.51 17.95
C ARG A 176 9.13 8.51 18.97
N ALA A 177 9.91 9.50 19.39
CA ALA A 177 9.49 10.52 20.36
C ALA A 177 8.93 11.80 19.70
N ASN A 178 9.07 11.95 18.38
CA ASN A 178 8.58 13.16 17.70
C ASN A 178 7.07 13.29 17.84
N ALA A 179 6.62 14.53 18.07
CA ALA A 179 5.21 14.89 18.02
C ALA A 179 4.71 14.93 16.58
N ILE A 180 3.52 14.39 16.35
CA ILE A 180 2.82 14.43 15.08
C ILE A 180 1.48 15.12 15.24
N ASP A 181 1.06 15.85 14.20
CA ASP A 181 -0.32 16.28 14.03
C ASP A 181 -0.99 15.45 12.94
N TRP A 182 -2.30 15.41 12.98
CA TRP A 182 -3.09 14.72 11.97
C TRP A 182 -4.44 15.40 11.75
N SER A 183 -5.03 15.09 10.61
CA SER A 183 -6.36 15.55 10.25
C SER A 183 -7.08 14.49 9.43
N PHE A 184 -8.40 14.63 9.36
CA PHE A 184 -9.26 13.83 8.51
C PHE A 184 -9.99 14.76 7.55
N SER A 185 -10.07 14.39 6.28
CA SER A 185 -10.86 15.10 5.28
C SER A 185 -11.63 14.11 4.41
N GLN A 186 -12.64 14.62 3.73
CA GLN A 186 -13.35 13.90 2.68
C GLN A 186 -13.12 14.63 1.35
N SER A 187 -12.92 13.91 0.24
CA SER A 187 -12.80 14.55 -1.06
C SER A 187 -14.11 15.23 -1.44
N GLU A 188 -14.04 16.34 -2.16
CA GLU A 188 -15.24 16.99 -2.66
C GLU A 188 -15.79 16.21 -3.86
N PRO A 189 -17.11 15.94 -3.93
CA PRO A 189 -17.69 15.38 -5.14
C PRO A 189 -17.52 16.38 -6.30
N GLU A 190 -17.01 15.91 -7.44
CA GLU A 190 -16.95 16.74 -8.65
C GLU A 190 -18.36 17.25 -9.00
N LYS A 191 -18.48 18.52 -9.37
CA LYS A 191 -19.78 19.20 -9.58
C LYS A 191 -20.69 18.53 -10.63
N ASP A 192 -20.14 17.65 -11.48
CA ASP A 192 -20.86 16.91 -12.52
C ASP A 192 -20.76 15.38 -12.37
N ASN A 193 -20.15 14.87 -11.29
CA ASN A 193 -19.89 13.43 -11.13
C ASN A 193 -20.37 12.94 -9.76
N SER A 194 -21.13 11.84 -9.74
CA SER A 194 -21.71 11.27 -8.52
C SER A 194 -20.74 10.34 -7.78
N ASP A 195 -19.44 10.52 -7.94
CA ASP A 195 -18.45 9.68 -7.30
C ASP A 195 -18.54 9.83 -5.77
N PRO A 196 -18.53 8.72 -5.03
CA PRO A 196 -18.60 8.77 -3.58
C PRO A 196 -17.32 9.42 -3.02
N PRO A 197 -17.43 10.25 -1.96
CA PRO A 197 -16.30 11.00 -1.43
C PRO A 197 -15.27 10.06 -0.79
N LEU A 198 -14.00 10.23 -1.14
CA LEU A 198 -12.90 9.49 -0.54
C LEU A 198 -12.66 9.99 0.88
N LYS A 199 -12.31 9.08 1.79
CA LYS A 199 -11.91 9.40 3.17
C LYS A 199 -10.39 9.48 3.23
N ILE A 200 -9.85 10.52 3.84
CA ILE A 200 -8.41 10.81 3.79
C ILE A 200 -7.92 11.13 5.20
N TRP A 201 -7.03 10.29 5.71
CA TRP A 201 -6.17 10.64 6.83
C TRP A 201 -4.94 11.38 6.32
N LYS A 202 -4.54 12.45 7.01
CA LYS A 202 -3.27 13.15 6.78
C LYS A 202 -2.52 13.24 8.09
N ALA A 203 -1.25 12.86 8.11
CA ALA A 203 -0.42 12.95 9.30
C ALA A 203 1.00 13.41 8.95
N LYS A 204 1.61 14.23 9.81
CA LYS A 204 2.98 14.72 9.65
C LYS A 204 3.59 15.09 10.99
N ARG A 205 4.88 15.39 11.02
CA ARG A 205 5.51 15.99 12.20
C ARG A 205 4.91 17.38 12.46
N VAL A 206 4.70 17.71 13.73
CA VAL A 206 4.31 19.07 14.14
C VAL A 206 5.36 20.10 13.70
N VAL A 207 6.63 19.70 13.79
CA VAL A 207 7.77 20.50 13.31
C VAL A 207 8.55 19.66 12.31
N GLU A 208 8.32 19.90 11.02
CA GLU A 208 9.08 19.27 9.95
C GLU A 208 10.51 19.80 9.88
N GLN A 209 11.45 18.92 9.52
CA GLN A 209 12.85 19.26 9.30
C GLN A 209 13.20 18.87 7.86
N LEU A 210 13.12 19.85 6.96
CA LEU A 210 13.42 19.63 5.55
C LEU A 210 14.84 19.07 5.36
N PHE A 211 14.96 18.08 4.49
CA PHE A 211 16.23 17.45 4.12
C PHE A 211 17.01 16.86 5.29
N THR A 212 16.31 16.52 6.37
CA THR A 212 16.87 15.85 7.56
C THR A 212 16.35 14.42 7.62
N GLU A 213 17.18 13.50 8.05
CA GLU A 213 16.82 12.10 8.22
C GLU A 213 17.11 11.60 9.64
N TRP A 214 16.32 10.64 10.10
CA TRP A 214 16.60 9.85 11.30
C TRP A 214 16.56 8.36 10.94
N GLY A 215 17.72 7.70 10.95
CA GLY A 215 17.82 6.30 10.51
C GLY A 215 17.36 6.12 9.06
N ASP A 216 17.79 7.02 8.17
CA ASP A 216 17.41 7.12 6.76
C ASP A 216 15.93 7.34 6.45
N ARG A 217 15.14 7.69 7.46
CA ARG A 217 13.74 8.07 7.30
C ARG A 217 13.65 9.58 7.26
N SER A 218 12.92 10.12 6.29
CA SER A 218 12.73 11.55 6.15
C SER A 218 12.04 12.13 7.37
N GLU A 219 12.52 13.28 7.82
CA GLU A 219 11.97 14.04 8.93
C GLU A 219 11.07 15.20 8.44
N TRP A 220 10.60 15.12 7.19
CA TRP A 220 9.60 15.96 6.54
C TRP A 220 8.79 15.14 5.53
N GLY A 221 7.60 15.63 5.19
CA GLY A 221 6.61 14.94 4.37
C GLY A 221 5.33 14.65 5.15
N GLN A 222 4.26 14.45 4.40
CA GLN A 222 2.94 14.14 4.93
C GLN A 222 2.52 12.75 4.46
N LEU A 223 2.14 11.91 5.41
CA LEU A 223 1.48 10.64 5.16
C LEU A 223 0.03 10.90 4.81
N HIS A 224 -0.45 10.25 3.74
CA HIS A 224 -1.85 10.19 3.38
C HIS A 224 -2.31 8.74 3.34
N PHE A 225 -3.44 8.44 4.00
CA PHE A 225 -4.08 7.14 3.97
C PHE A 225 -5.54 7.26 3.57
N ILE A 226 -5.84 6.80 2.37
CA ILE A 226 -7.08 7.04 1.66
C ILE A 226 -7.89 5.75 1.63
N GLY A 227 -9.15 5.86 2.02
CA GLY A 227 -10.11 4.77 2.00
C GLY A 227 -11.41 5.14 1.30
N PRO A 228 -12.26 4.15 0.97
CA PRO A 228 -13.51 4.36 0.28
C PRO A 228 -14.55 5.00 1.21
N ALA A 229 -15.59 5.60 0.63
CA ALA A 229 -16.63 6.31 1.38
C ALA A 229 -17.34 5.42 2.40
N GLU A 230 -17.48 4.14 2.09
CA GLU A 230 -18.20 3.13 2.87
C GLU A 230 -17.41 2.70 4.12
N ALA A 231 -16.09 2.88 4.14
CA ALA A 231 -15.25 2.49 5.27
C ALA A 231 -15.57 3.32 6.52
N ASN A 232 -15.77 2.69 7.68
CA ASN A 232 -15.72 3.40 8.95
C ASN A 232 -14.27 3.84 9.21
N HIS A 233 -14.09 4.97 9.89
CA HIS A 233 -12.77 5.53 10.17
C HIS A 233 -12.63 5.83 11.65
N GLN A 234 -11.41 5.79 12.19
CA GLN A 234 -11.13 6.33 13.51
C GLN A 234 -9.65 6.68 13.67
N ALA A 235 -9.36 7.78 14.35
CA ALA A 235 -8.04 8.05 14.91
C ALA A 235 -8.09 7.96 16.44
N GLY A 236 -7.05 7.38 17.04
CA GLY A 236 -6.95 7.24 18.50
C GLY A 236 -5.88 6.22 18.91
N THR A 237 -5.87 5.84 20.20
CA THR A 237 -4.89 4.89 20.75
C THR A 237 -5.05 3.50 20.16
N SER A 238 -3.95 2.93 19.66
CA SER A 238 -3.92 1.65 18.93
C SER A 238 -4.64 0.50 19.63
N GLY A 239 -4.31 0.21 20.89
CA GLY A 239 -4.95 -0.87 21.64
C GLY A 239 -6.45 -0.68 21.82
N ILE A 240 -6.91 0.55 22.06
CA ILE A 240 -8.33 0.85 22.26
C ILE A 240 -9.12 0.63 20.97
N LEU A 241 -8.60 1.14 19.84
CA LEU A 241 -9.25 0.99 18.53
C LEU A 241 -9.30 -0.47 18.11
N ARG A 242 -8.20 -1.20 18.25
CA ARG A 242 -8.12 -2.64 17.93
C ARG A 242 -9.09 -3.44 18.79
N THR A 243 -9.15 -3.21 20.11
CA THR A 243 -10.13 -3.88 21.00
C THR A 243 -11.57 -3.54 20.62
N ASN A 244 -11.88 -2.28 20.32
CA ASN A 244 -13.24 -1.87 19.95
C ASN A 244 -13.68 -2.50 18.62
N PHE A 245 -12.79 -2.54 17.63
CA PHE A 245 -13.03 -3.27 16.38
C PHE A 245 -13.24 -4.76 16.66
N SER A 246 -12.37 -5.40 17.45
CA SER A 246 -12.49 -6.83 17.76
C SER A 246 -13.80 -7.20 18.45
N ARG A 247 -14.42 -6.26 19.19
CA ARG A 247 -15.74 -6.47 19.83
C ARG A 247 -16.93 -6.24 18.92
N SER A 248 -16.81 -5.42 17.88
CA SER A 248 -17.97 -4.88 17.15
C SER A 248 -17.90 -4.96 15.62
N GLY A 249 -16.73 -5.30 15.07
CA GLY A 249 -16.46 -5.27 13.63
C GLY A 249 -16.43 -3.86 13.03
N LYS A 250 -16.54 -2.80 13.85
CA LYS A 250 -16.75 -1.42 13.37
C LYS A 250 -15.90 -0.39 14.10
N LEU A 251 -15.77 0.77 13.47
CA LEU A 251 -15.17 1.98 14.03
C LEU A 251 -16.23 3.08 14.18
N GLN A 252 -15.93 4.06 15.03
CA GLN A 252 -16.94 5.04 15.48
C GLN A 252 -17.06 6.28 14.59
N ASN A 253 -16.24 6.42 13.54
CA ASN A 253 -16.19 7.64 12.70
C ASN A 253 -15.81 8.87 13.52
N THR A 254 -14.80 8.73 14.38
CA THR A 254 -14.31 9.78 15.28
C THR A 254 -12.85 10.10 15.01
N VAL A 255 -12.50 11.37 15.17
CA VAL A 255 -11.13 11.86 14.99
C VAL A 255 -10.65 12.35 16.35
N ASP A 256 -9.70 11.64 16.94
CA ASP A 256 -8.93 12.15 18.08
C ASP A 256 -8.22 13.45 17.65
N THR A 257 -8.25 14.48 18.50
CA THR A 257 -7.62 15.79 18.24
C THR A 257 -6.50 16.11 19.23
N ASN A 258 -6.18 15.16 20.12
CA ASN A 258 -5.10 15.30 21.10
C ASN A 258 -3.77 14.88 20.45
N PHE A 259 -3.14 15.80 19.71
CA PHE A 259 -1.84 15.56 19.07
C PHE A 259 -0.75 15.25 20.09
N ARG A 260 0.08 14.24 19.78
CA ARG A 260 1.06 13.67 20.71
C ARG A 260 2.20 12.98 19.98
N GLY A 261 3.14 12.42 20.77
CA GLY A 261 4.28 11.67 20.26
C GLY A 261 3.87 10.38 19.54
N ILE A 262 4.66 9.93 18.57
CA ILE A 262 4.37 8.72 17.76
C ILE A 262 4.10 7.47 18.63
N MET A 263 4.81 7.32 19.75
CA MET A 263 4.63 6.19 20.67
C MET A 263 3.93 6.58 21.99
N ASP A 264 3.48 7.82 22.13
CA ASP A 264 2.72 8.27 23.30
C ASP A 264 1.23 7.97 23.06
N GLU A 265 0.65 7.07 23.87
CA GLU A 265 -0.68 6.48 23.61
C GLU A 265 -0.90 6.20 22.11
N GLU A 266 0.09 5.49 21.53
CA GLU A 266 0.31 5.27 20.08
C GLU A 266 -0.89 5.64 19.20
N PRO A 267 -0.92 6.87 18.63
CA PRO A 267 -1.98 7.25 17.72
C PRO A 267 -1.88 6.43 16.43
N VAL A 268 -3.01 5.83 16.04
CA VAL A 268 -3.17 5.14 14.76
C VAL A 268 -4.29 5.76 13.95
N PHE A 269 -4.18 5.64 12.63
CA PHE A 269 -5.16 6.09 11.64
C PHE A 269 -5.78 4.86 11.01
N ALA A 270 -7.05 4.60 11.33
CA ALA A 270 -7.68 3.33 11.04
C ALA A 270 -8.87 3.46 10.10
N TYR A 271 -9.07 2.39 9.31
CA TYR A 271 -10.30 2.11 8.59
C TYR A 271 -10.86 0.75 9.01
N ALA A 272 -12.19 0.60 8.96
CA ALA A 272 -12.88 -0.67 9.01
C ALA A 272 -13.88 -0.78 7.86
N TYR A 273 -13.91 -1.92 7.17
CA TYR A 273 -14.77 -2.16 6.02
C TYR A 273 -15.50 -3.50 6.16
N SER A 274 -16.81 -3.48 5.94
CA SER A 274 -17.68 -4.67 6.05
C SER A 274 -17.99 -5.27 4.67
N PHE A 275 -17.56 -6.50 4.46
CA PHE A 275 -17.91 -7.31 3.29
C PHE A 275 -19.18 -8.10 3.58
N LYS A 276 -20.26 -7.76 2.87
CA LYS A 276 -21.56 -8.43 2.95
C LYS A 276 -21.72 -9.45 1.83
N LEU A 277 -21.26 -10.68 2.06
CA LEU A 277 -21.16 -11.73 1.05
C LEU A 277 -22.41 -12.62 0.97
N ASN A 278 -23.20 -12.66 2.04
CA ASN A 278 -24.41 -13.46 2.13
C ASN A 278 -25.65 -12.77 1.49
N SER A 279 -25.51 -11.52 1.03
CA SER A 279 -26.60 -10.78 0.37
C SER A 279 -26.65 -11.07 -1.13
N THR A 280 -27.74 -11.68 -1.57
CA THR A 280 -28.11 -11.99 -2.97
C THR A 280 -28.26 -10.77 -3.89
N SER A 281 -27.97 -9.55 -3.44
CA SER A 281 -28.27 -8.32 -4.18
C SER A 281 -27.11 -7.73 -4.99
N ASN A 282 -25.85 -8.13 -4.78
CA ASN A 282 -24.69 -7.45 -5.41
C ASN A 282 -23.52 -8.37 -5.85
N SER A 283 -23.76 -9.65 -6.14
CA SER A 283 -22.69 -10.59 -6.51
C SER A 283 -22.70 -10.92 -8.01
N THR A 284 -21.61 -10.61 -8.71
CA THR A 284 -21.24 -11.37 -9.92
C THR A 284 -20.86 -12.77 -9.44
N SER A 285 -21.75 -13.74 -9.66
CA SER A 285 -21.55 -15.13 -9.27
C SER A 285 -20.26 -15.66 -9.90
N ALA A 286 -19.26 -16.00 -9.08
CA ALA A 286 -18.17 -16.86 -9.54
C ALA A 286 -18.75 -18.22 -9.94
N GLU A 287 -18.11 -18.92 -10.89
CA GLU A 287 -18.55 -20.22 -11.40
C GLU A 287 -18.72 -21.31 -10.31
N SER A 288 -18.27 -21.05 -9.08
CA SER A 288 -18.36 -21.91 -7.89
C SER A 288 -19.51 -21.58 -6.92
N GLY A 289 -20.33 -20.55 -7.18
CA GLY A 289 -21.39 -20.12 -6.25
C GLY A 289 -20.91 -19.29 -5.05
N LYS A 290 -19.63 -18.90 -5.00
CA LYS A 290 -19.07 -17.96 -4.01
C LYS A 290 -19.22 -16.50 -4.47
N THR A 291 -19.41 -15.60 -3.51
CA THR A 291 -19.45 -14.15 -3.75
C THR A 291 -18.04 -13.58 -3.70
N TYR A 292 -17.72 -12.70 -4.65
CA TYR A 292 -16.49 -11.91 -4.66
C TYR A 292 -16.80 -10.45 -4.33
N ALA A 293 -15.96 -9.84 -3.49
CA ALA A 293 -15.97 -8.41 -3.21
C ALA A 293 -14.54 -7.90 -2.95
N SER A 294 -14.34 -6.59 -3.10
CA SER A 294 -13.05 -5.97 -2.81
C SER A 294 -13.19 -4.56 -2.25
N ALA A 295 -12.21 -4.13 -1.45
CA ALA A 295 -12.08 -2.76 -0.96
C ALA A 295 -10.68 -2.23 -1.29
N LEU A 296 -10.61 -1.04 -1.90
CA LEU A 296 -9.38 -0.38 -2.31
C LEU A 296 -8.96 0.66 -1.26
N PHE A 297 -7.67 0.73 -0.98
CA PHE A 297 -7.05 1.76 -0.16
C PHE A 297 -5.78 2.27 -0.85
N THR A 298 -5.40 3.51 -0.58
CA THR A 298 -4.14 4.09 -1.06
C THR A 298 -3.33 4.62 0.12
N ILE A 299 -2.02 4.38 0.09
CA ILE A 299 -1.06 4.95 1.04
C ILE A 299 -0.04 5.76 0.25
N ALA A 300 0.19 6.99 0.68
CA ALA A 300 1.14 7.90 0.05
C ALA A 300 1.99 8.64 1.09
N HIS A 301 3.22 8.97 0.73
CA HIS A 301 4.07 9.87 1.50
C HIS A 301 4.50 11.02 0.60
N ILE A 302 3.85 12.17 0.77
CA ILE A 302 4.03 13.33 -0.09
C ILE A 302 5.09 14.25 0.50
N GLN A 303 6.10 14.54 -0.31
CA GLN A 303 7.15 15.51 0.01
C GLN A 303 7.20 16.58 -1.06
N ASN A 304 7.19 17.84 -0.63
CA ASN A 304 7.46 18.98 -1.49
C ASN A 304 8.14 20.06 -0.64
N PRO A 305 9.45 20.28 -0.79
CA PRO A 305 10.37 19.71 -1.78
C PRO A 305 10.76 18.24 -1.53
N VAL A 306 11.28 17.54 -2.56
CA VAL A 306 11.73 16.14 -2.45
C VAL A 306 13.21 15.98 -2.14
N ILE A 307 14.06 16.91 -2.57
CA ILE A 307 15.51 16.87 -2.29
C ILE A 307 16.13 18.27 -2.38
N GLN A 308 17.28 18.48 -1.74
CA GLN A 308 18.13 19.66 -1.93
C GLN A 308 19.29 19.31 -2.86
N PHE A 309 19.38 20.00 -4.00
CA PHE A 309 20.37 19.74 -5.03
C PHE A 309 21.38 20.88 -5.17
N ALA A 310 22.67 20.55 -5.16
CA ALA A 310 23.76 21.49 -5.40
C ALA A 310 23.91 21.76 -6.91
N SER A 311 23.07 22.65 -7.43
CA SER A 311 23.06 23.02 -8.85
C SER A 311 24.04 24.15 -9.17
N ALA A 312 24.24 24.45 -10.46
CA ALA A 312 25.04 25.60 -10.91
C ALA A 312 24.54 26.96 -10.38
N ARG A 313 23.26 27.07 -10.01
CA ARG A 313 22.66 28.27 -9.39
C ARG A 313 22.70 28.25 -7.85
N GLY A 314 23.42 27.30 -7.25
CA GLY A 314 23.49 27.08 -5.80
C GLY A 314 22.55 25.97 -5.31
N LEU A 315 22.45 25.84 -3.99
CA LEU A 315 21.55 24.88 -3.33
C LEU A 315 20.10 25.17 -3.71
N THR A 316 19.48 24.20 -4.37
CA THR A 316 18.13 24.29 -4.91
C THR A 316 17.25 23.25 -4.25
N ALA A 317 16.14 23.67 -3.65
CA ALA A 317 15.08 22.76 -3.25
C ALA A 317 14.31 22.28 -4.49
N MET A 318 14.40 21.00 -4.80
CA MET A 318 13.80 20.41 -5.99
C MET A 318 12.34 20.07 -5.73
N ARG A 319 11.47 20.52 -6.64
CA ARG A 319 10.04 20.16 -6.63
C ARG A 319 9.86 18.73 -7.14
N PRO A 320 8.90 17.96 -6.60
CA PRO A 320 8.56 16.66 -7.16
C PRO A 320 8.03 16.82 -8.59
N LEU A 321 8.31 15.85 -9.46
CA LEU A 321 7.89 15.89 -10.86
C LEU A 321 6.36 15.95 -11.01
N TRP A 322 5.62 15.18 -10.20
CA TRP A 322 4.16 15.15 -10.23
C TRP A 322 3.53 16.54 -10.00
N ALA A 323 4.21 17.45 -9.29
CA ALA A 323 3.69 18.78 -8.98
C ALA A 323 3.62 19.72 -10.19
N SER A 324 4.17 19.29 -11.33
CA SER A 324 3.98 19.98 -12.61
C SER A 324 2.63 19.65 -13.27
N TYR A 325 1.99 18.56 -12.86
CA TYR A 325 0.69 18.10 -13.37
C TYR A 325 -0.43 18.42 -12.39
N TYR A 326 -0.18 18.21 -11.10
CA TYR A 326 -1.12 18.45 -10.01
C TYR A 326 -0.46 19.39 -8.98
N PRO A 327 -0.84 20.67 -8.95
CA PRO A 327 -0.25 21.64 -8.02
C PRO A 327 -0.49 21.26 -6.55
N GLU A 328 -1.66 20.70 -6.25
CA GLU A 328 -2.08 20.30 -4.91
C GLU A 328 -2.02 18.78 -4.73
N ALA A 329 -1.55 18.35 -3.55
CA ALA A 329 -1.40 16.94 -3.24
C ALA A 329 -2.74 16.20 -3.16
N ASP A 330 -3.79 16.87 -2.71
CA ASP A 330 -5.12 16.27 -2.61
C ASP A 330 -5.68 15.89 -4.00
N ASP A 331 -5.56 16.80 -4.98
CA ASP A 331 -5.98 16.55 -6.36
C ASP A 331 -5.18 15.40 -6.99
N LEU A 332 -3.87 15.34 -6.74
CA LEU A 332 -3.01 14.25 -7.20
C LEU A 332 -3.47 12.90 -6.65
N LEU A 333 -3.80 12.87 -5.36
CA LEU A 333 -4.12 11.64 -4.65
C LEU A 333 -5.54 11.16 -4.96
N GLU A 334 -6.48 12.07 -5.19
CA GLU A 334 -7.78 11.73 -5.74
C GLU A 334 -7.65 11.15 -7.15
N TYR A 335 -6.84 11.79 -8.01
CA TYR A 335 -6.51 11.25 -9.33
C TYR A 335 -5.90 9.84 -9.22
N HIS A 336 -4.89 9.65 -8.38
CA HIS A 336 -4.23 8.36 -8.20
C HIS A 336 -5.23 7.29 -7.75
N TYR A 337 -6.04 7.57 -6.72
CA TYR A 337 -7.04 6.60 -6.24
C TYR A 337 -8.00 6.16 -7.37
N LYS A 338 -8.48 7.11 -8.17
CA LYS A 338 -9.39 6.84 -9.32
C LYS A 338 -8.67 6.21 -10.52
N ASP A 339 -7.36 6.38 -10.65
CA ASP A 339 -6.53 5.83 -11.73
C ASP A 339 -6.17 4.34 -11.51
N PHE A 340 -6.63 3.71 -10.42
CA PHE A 340 -6.27 2.34 -10.05
C PHE A 340 -6.30 1.35 -11.22
N GLN A 341 -7.40 1.28 -11.99
CA GLN A 341 -7.51 0.32 -13.08
C GLN A 341 -6.47 0.57 -14.19
N THR A 342 -6.20 1.84 -14.50
CA THR A 342 -5.19 2.21 -15.50
C THR A 342 -3.79 1.92 -14.99
N ALA A 343 -3.48 2.29 -13.75
CA ALA A 343 -2.20 2.00 -13.11
C ALA A 343 -1.94 0.49 -13.02
N PHE A 344 -2.96 -0.29 -12.62
CA PHE A 344 -2.91 -1.75 -12.61
C PHE A 344 -2.60 -2.31 -13.99
N ASN A 345 -3.36 -1.92 -15.03
CA ASN A 345 -3.12 -2.43 -16.39
C ASN A 345 -1.72 -2.10 -16.92
N LEU A 346 -1.22 -0.89 -16.66
CA LEU A 346 0.13 -0.49 -17.07
C LEU A 346 1.21 -1.29 -16.33
N ALA A 347 1.04 -1.45 -15.01
CA ALA A 347 1.96 -2.22 -14.18
C ALA A 347 1.95 -3.71 -14.53
N SER A 348 0.79 -4.31 -14.76
CA SER A 348 0.64 -5.70 -15.18
C SER A 348 1.26 -5.93 -16.56
N ASN A 349 1.01 -5.05 -17.53
CA ASN A 349 1.64 -5.14 -18.85
C ASN A 349 3.17 -5.11 -18.76
N TYR A 350 3.73 -4.24 -17.91
CA TYR A 350 5.17 -4.23 -17.66
C TYR A 350 5.64 -5.52 -16.97
N SER A 351 4.99 -5.94 -15.89
CA SER A 351 5.33 -7.18 -15.16
C SER A 351 5.31 -8.41 -16.07
N ASP A 352 4.31 -8.54 -16.95
CA ASP A 352 4.18 -9.65 -17.88
C ASP A 352 5.27 -9.65 -18.95
N GLN A 353 5.51 -8.49 -19.58
CA GLN A 353 6.58 -8.35 -20.57
C GLN A 353 7.96 -8.62 -19.96
N HIS A 354 8.21 -8.04 -18.78
CA HIS A 354 9.41 -8.25 -18.00
C HIS A 354 9.63 -9.74 -17.66
N ALA A 355 8.57 -10.45 -17.27
CA ALA A 355 8.62 -11.87 -16.99
C ALA A 355 8.96 -12.71 -18.23
N ILE A 356 8.37 -12.38 -19.39
CA ILE A 356 8.64 -13.05 -20.67
C ILE A 356 10.10 -12.84 -21.07
N ASP A 357 10.59 -11.61 -21.09
CA ASP A 357 11.94 -11.27 -21.54
C ASP A 357 13.02 -11.85 -20.60
N ALA A 358 12.77 -11.80 -19.29
CA ALA A 358 13.66 -12.38 -18.29
C ALA A 358 13.77 -13.91 -18.44
N LEU A 359 12.65 -14.60 -18.67
CA LEU A 359 12.65 -16.04 -18.89
C LEU A 359 13.37 -16.41 -20.20
N GLN A 360 13.18 -15.65 -21.27
CA GLN A 360 13.89 -15.85 -22.54
C GLN A 360 15.41 -15.62 -22.41
N SER A 361 15.80 -14.68 -21.55
CA SER A 361 17.21 -14.32 -21.34
C SER A 361 17.96 -15.28 -20.41
N GLY A 362 17.25 -16.11 -19.64
CA GLY A 362 17.87 -16.93 -18.61
C GLY A 362 17.01 -18.10 -18.15
N SER A 363 16.75 -18.16 -16.86
CA SER A 363 16.00 -19.24 -16.20
C SER A 363 14.78 -18.71 -15.46
N LYS A 364 13.95 -19.63 -14.95
CA LYS A 364 12.86 -19.26 -14.04
C LYS A 364 13.37 -18.53 -12.80
N ASP A 365 14.48 -18.98 -12.22
CA ASP A 365 15.08 -18.32 -11.05
C ASP A 365 15.53 -16.89 -11.38
N TYR A 366 16.08 -16.69 -12.59
CA TYR A 366 16.49 -15.36 -13.05
C TYR A 366 15.27 -14.43 -13.21
N LYS A 367 14.19 -14.91 -13.82
CA LYS A 367 12.90 -14.18 -13.91
C LYS A 367 12.41 -13.74 -12.53
N ASP A 368 12.43 -14.65 -11.57
CA ASP A 368 11.96 -14.42 -10.22
C ASP A 368 12.83 -13.40 -9.46
N ILE A 369 14.15 -13.47 -9.62
CA ILE A 369 15.09 -12.48 -9.07
C ILE A 369 14.83 -11.11 -9.67
N LEU A 370 14.70 -11.00 -11.00
CA LEU A 370 14.48 -9.71 -11.65
C LEU A 370 13.14 -9.07 -11.26
N ALA A 371 12.08 -9.88 -11.08
CA ALA A 371 10.79 -9.39 -10.61
C ALA A 371 10.92 -8.73 -9.23
N LEU A 372 11.68 -9.34 -8.31
CA LEU A 372 11.96 -8.75 -7.00
C LEU A 372 12.82 -7.47 -7.12
N SER A 373 13.86 -7.50 -7.96
CA SER A 373 14.80 -6.39 -8.13
C SER A 373 14.17 -5.12 -8.70
N ALA A 374 13.11 -5.22 -9.52
CA ALA A 374 12.47 -4.06 -10.14
C ALA A 374 11.99 -3.01 -9.11
N ARG A 375 11.31 -3.47 -8.05
CA ARG A 375 10.87 -2.60 -6.94
C ARG A 375 12.02 -2.14 -6.04
N GLN A 376 13.12 -2.88 -5.96
CA GLN A 376 14.32 -2.43 -5.24
C GLN A 376 14.98 -1.25 -5.95
N VAL A 377 15.12 -1.33 -7.29
CA VAL A 377 15.70 -0.23 -8.09
C VAL A 377 14.83 1.01 -7.99
N LEU A 378 13.53 0.91 -8.25
CA LEU A 378 12.66 2.09 -8.21
C LEU A 378 12.37 2.58 -6.78
N GLY A 379 12.48 1.72 -5.78
CA GLY A 379 12.42 2.10 -4.37
C GLY A 379 13.55 3.03 -3.94
N ALA A 380 14.65 3.08 -4.67
CA ALA A 380 15.74 4.04 -4.45
C ALA A 380 15.54 5.37 -5.20
N ALA A 381 14.58 5.45 -6.12
CA ALA A 381 14.41 6.59 -7.02
C ALA A 381 13.47 7.67 -6.46
N SER A 382 13.82 8.94 -6.64
CA SER A 382 12.98 10.10 -6.38
C SER A 382 12.95 11.00 -7.61
N PHE A 383 11.75 11.24 -8.15
CA PHE A 383 11.54 11.99 -9.40
C PHE A 383 11.24 13.47 -9.10
N ALA A 384 12.02 14.35 -9.71
CA ALA A 384 11.93 15.80 -9.51
C ALA A 384 11.98 16.55 -10.84
N GLY A 385 11.80 17.87 -10.78
CA GLY A 385 11.91 18.75 -11.94
C GLY A 385 10.59 18.95 -12.67
N THR A 386 10.66 19.09 -13.99
CA THR A 386 9.52 19.39 -14.86
C THR A 386 9.34 18.30 -15.91
N PRO A 387 8.21 18.24 -16.64
CA PRO A 387 7.99 17.24 -17.69
C PRO A 387 9.04 17.26 -18.81
N ASP A 388 9.61 18.44 -19.09
CA ASP A 388 10.61 18.64 -20.15
C ASP A 388 12.06 18.50 -19.65
N ASP A 389 12.26 18.63 -18.34
CA ASP A 389 13.56 18.60 -17.65
C ASP A 389 13.36 17.93 -16.29
N HIS A 390 13.13 16.60 -16.33
CA HIS A 390 13.00 15.78 -15.12
C HIS A 390 14.38 15.31 -14.67
N VAL A 391 14.57 15.21 -13.37
CA VAL A 391 15.80 14.70 -12.77
C VAL A 391 15.42 13.58 -11.81
N ILE A 392 16.16 12.48 -11.85
CA ILE A 392 15.97 11.36 -10.93
C ILE A 392 17.13 11.34 -9.95
N PHE A 393 16.80 11.34 -8.67
CA PHE A 393 17.74 11.17 -7.58
C PHE A 393 17.68 9.74 -7.08
N PHE A 394 18.83 9.14 -6.83
CA PHE A 394 18.95 7.75 -6.42
C PHE A 394 19.57 7.69 -5.02
N LYS A 395 18.82 7.27 -4.00
CA LYS A 395 19.36 7.03 -2.67
C LYS A 395 19.83 5.60 -2.57
N GLU A 396 21.01 5.41 -2.01
CA GLU A 396 21.51 4.09 -1.68
C GLU A 396 20.72 3.51 -0.51
N ILE A 397 19.76 2.63 -0.83
CA ILE A 397 18.95 1.94 0.17
C ILE A 397 19.64 0.65 0.61
N SER A 398 19.48 0.31 1.89
CA SER A 398 20.05 -0.86 2.56
C SER A 398 21.57 -0.85 2.73
N SER A 399 22.17 0.35 2.80
CA SER A 399 23.59 0.56 3.16
C SER A 399 23.78 1.83 4.04
N ASP A 400 24.50 2.86 3.59
CA ASP A 400 24.83 4.08 4.32
C ASP A 400 24.03 5.33 3.88
N GLY A 401 23.08 5.18 2.94
CA GLY A 401 22.09 6.22 2.64
C GLY A 401 22.57 7.35 1.72
N ASN A 402 23.70 7.18 1.04
CA ASN A 402 24.26 8.19 0.15
C ASN A 402 23.37 8.48 -1.07
N MET A 403 23.53 9.67 -1.65
CA MET A 403 22.76 10.11 -2.83
C MET A 403 23.62 10.07 -4.10
N ASN A 404 23.09 9.50 -5.17
CA ASN A 404 23.67 9.41 -6.50
C ASN A 404 25.08 8.78 -6.56
N THR A 405 25.30 7.72 -5.77
CA THR A 405 26.56 6.96 -5.80
C THR A 405 26.70 6.19 -7.12
N ILE A 406 27.81 6.44 -7.83
CA ILE A 406 28.04 5.86 -9.17
C ILE A 406 28.15 4.34 -9.12
N ASP A 407 28.73 3.81 -8.05
CA ASP A 407 28.86 2.36 -7.80
C ASP A 407 27.51 1.66 -7.59
N VAL A 408 26.43 2.42 -7.37
CA VAL A 408 25.04 1.92 -7.26
C VAL A 408 24.24 2.23 -8.53
N ILE A 409 24.42 3.41 -9.12
CA ILE A 409 23.78 3.76 -10.40
C ILE A 409 24.27 2.84 -11.52
N TYR A 410 25.56 2.53 -11.58
CA TYR A 410 26.15 1.69 -12.62
C TYR A 410 25.55 0.27 -12.69
N PRO A 411 25.40 -0.48 -11.57
CA PRO A 411 24.71 -1.77 -11.60
C PRO A 411 23.19 -1.64 -11.84
N ALA A 412 22.55 -0.51 -11.52
CA ALA A 412 21.14 -0.26 -11.83
C ALA A 412 20.89 0.17 -13.30
N PHE A 413 21.91 0.66 -14.00
CA PHE A 413 21.81 1.18 -15.37
C PHE A 413 21.12 0.22 -16.38
N PRO A 414 21.41 -1.11 -16.40
CA PRO A 414 20.71 -2.02 -17.31
C PRO A 414 19.19 -2.06 -17.10
N PHE A 415 18.73 -1.91 -15.85
CA PHE A 415 17.30 -1.82 -15.56
C PHE A 415 16.67 -0.61 -16.23
N PHE A 416 17.30 0.56 -16.16
CA PHE A 416 16.77 1.77 -16.77
C PHE A 416 16.82 1.73 -18.30
N LEU A 417 17.90 1.18 -18.89
CA LEU A 417 17.96 0.96 -20.34
C LEU A 417 16.82 0.06 -20.84
N TYR A 418 16.51 -1.00 -20.10
CA TYR A 418 15.39 -1.88 -20.43
C TYR A 418 14.04 -1.20 -20.23
N THR A 419 13.88 -0.51 -19.09
CA THR A 419 12.59 -0.02 -18.60
C THR A 419 12.19 1.29 -19.26
N ASN A 420 13.01 2.34 -19.12
CA ASN A 420 12.82 3.62 -19.78
C ASN A 420 14.17 4.38 -19.83
N PRO A 421 14.85 4.40 -21.00
CA PRO A 421 16.16 5.05 -21.14
C PRO A 421 16.17 6.55 -20.80
N ARG A 422 15.03 7.25 -20.87
CA ARG A 422 14.94 8.68 -20.52
C ARG A 422 15.12 8.94 -19.03
N TRP A 423 15.10 7.90 -18.20
CA TRP A 423 15.38 7.98 -16.76
C TRP A 423 16.89 7.95 -16.46
N LEU A 424 17.75 7.86 -17.49
CA LEU A 424 19.21 7.97 -17.38
C LEU A 424 19.77 9.31 -17.88
N GLU A 425 18.92 10.10 -18.54
CA GLU A 425 19.20 11.49 -18.93
C GLU A 425 19.09 12.38 -17.68
#